data_AF-W4LKE5-F1
#
_entry.id   AF-W4LKE5-F1
#
_cell.length_a   1.000
_cell.length_b   1.000
_cell.length_c   1.000
_cell.angle_alpha   90.00
_cell.angle_beta   90.00
_cell.angle_gamma   90.00
#
_symmetry.space_group_name_H-M   'P 1'
#
loop_
_entity.id
_entity.type
_entity.pdbx_description
1 polymer ?
#
loop_
_entity_poly.entity_id
_entity_poly.type
_entity_poly.pdbx_seq_one_letter_code
_entity_poly.pdbx_strand_id
1 'polypeptide(L)'
;MLNASQQAQLEALVKDMADDLYVEEASLNAQHTLEVVLCREMICFRPVRITMQEVDVTAALDGQAEAQHALQAHLRQAMHGML
;
A
#
# COMPACT_ATOMS: atom_id res chain seq x y z
N MET A 1 -9.29 -3.14 9.40
CA MET A 1 -8.79 -1.75 9.46
C MET A 1 -7.36 -1.80 9.96
N LEU A 2 -6.47 -0.97 9.41
CA LEU A 2 -5.09 -0.85 9.89
C LEU A 2 -5.07 -0.17 11.27
N ASN A 3 -4.04 -0.47 12.07
CA ASN A 3 -3.78 0.33 13.26
C ASN A 3 -3.06 1.65 12.86
N ALA A 4 -2.97 2.60 13.80
CA ALA A 4 -2.43 3.93 13.51
C ALA A 4 -0.97 3.91 13.01
N SER A 5 -0.12 3.01 13.55
CA SER A 5 1.28 2.91 13.10
C SER A 5 1.37 2.31 11.71
N GLN A 6 0.61 1.25 11.41
CA GLN A 6 0.58 0.62 10.10
C GLN A 6 0.04 1.57 9.03
N GLN A 7 -0.97 2.36 9.36
CA GLN A 7 -1.50 3.38 8.47
C GLN A 7 -0.47 4.46 8.17
N ALA A 8 0.22 4.98 9.19
CA ALA A 8 1.29 5.96 8.99
C ALA A 8 2.45 5.41 8.14
N GLN A 9 2.81 4.13 8.30
CA GLN A 9 3.84 3.49 7.47
C GLN A 9 3.39 3.37 6.01
N LEU A 10 2.14 2.96 5.77
CA LEU A 10 1.60 2.87 4.41
C LEU A 10 1.53 4.25 3.73
N GLU A 11 1.09 5.27 4.44
CA GLU A 11 1.03 6.64 3.94
C GLU A 11 2.43 7.19 3.60
N ALA A 12 3.43 6.91 4.44
CA ALA A 12 4.81 7.29 4.16
C ALA A 12 5.34 6.61 2.88
N LEU A 13 5.09 5.30 2.71
CA LEU A 13 5.50 4.56 1.52
C LEU A 13 4.85 5.10 0.24
N VAL A 14 3.55 5.43 0.32
CA VAL A 14 2.78 6.00 -0.78
C VAL A 14 3.31 7.38 -1.16
N LYS A 15 3.61 8.22 -0.17
CA LYS A 15 4.19 9.55 -0.41
C LYS A 15 5.56 9.47 -1.09
N ASP A 16 6.40 8.51 -0.70
CA ASP A 16 7.70 8.25 -1.33
C ASP A 16 7.56 7.72 -2.78
N MET A 17 6.40 7.21 -3.17
CA MET A 17 6.14 6.79 -4.55
C MET A 17 5.78 7.97 -5.45
N ALA A 18 4.93 8.87 -4.96
CA ALA A 18 4.55 10.09 -5.65
C ALA A 18 3.92 11.08 -4.66
N ASP A 19 4.36 12.34 -4.71
CA ASP A 19 3.90 13.41 -3.80
C ASP A 19 2.39 13.73 -3.93
N ASP A 20 1.79 13.41 -5.06
CA ASP A 20 0.38 13.67 -5.37
C ASP A 20 -0.55 12.47 -5.07
N LEU A 21 0.03 11.35 -4.60
CA LEU A 21 -0.72 10.15 -4.25
C LEU A 21 -1.01 10.11 -2.75
N TYR A 22 -2.22 9.73 -2.38
CA TYR A 22 -2.60 9.54 -0.98
C TYR A 22 -3.46 8.28 -0.82
N VAL A 23 -3.49 7.77 0.42
CA VAL A 23 -4.30 6.62 0.81
C VAL A 23 -5.69 7.13 1.19
N GLU A 24 -6.72 6.72 0.47
CA GLU A 24 -8.11 7.01 0.82
C GLU A 24 -8.66 5.97 1.80
N GLU A 25 -8.47 4.69 1.46
CA GLU A 25 -8.85 3.57 2.30
C GLU A 25 -7.75 2.51 2.32
N ALA A 26 -7.52 1.92 3.49
CA ALA A 26 -6.63 0.79 3.63
C ALA A 26 -7.14 -0.19 4.69
N SER A 27 -7.10 -1.48 4.36
CA SER A 27 -7.49 -2.52 5.29
C SER A 27 -6.60 -3.74 5.16
N LEU A 28 -6.24 -4.32 6.30
CA LEU A 28 -5.63 -5.62 6.39
C LEU A 28 -6.68 -6.60 6.89
N ASN A 29 -6.92 -7.68 6.15
CA ASN A 29 -7.84 -8.75 6.56
C ASN A 29 -7.12 -9.82 7.40
N ALA A 30 -7.89 -10.80 7.89
CA ALA A 30 -7.36 -11.89 8.73
C ALA A 30 -6.39 -12.83 7.98
N GLN A 31 -6.38 -12.78 6.64
CA GLN A 31 -5.44 -13.52 5.79
C GLN A 31 -4.20 -12.70 5.44
N HIS A 32 -3.94 -11.58 6.14
CA HIS A 32 -2.83 -10.66 5.86
C HIS A 32 -2.82 -10.15 4.42
N THR A 33 -3.99 -10.03 3.80
CA THR A 33 -4.15 -9.34 2.52
C THR A 33 -4.40 -7.87 2.78
N LEU A 34 -3.53 -7.03 2.23
CA LEU A 34 -3.73 -5.58 2.20
C LEU A 34 -4.63 -5.24 1.02
N GLU A 35 -5.75 -4.60 1.29
CA GLU A 35 -6.53 -3.88 0.29
C GLU A 35 -6.31 -2.39 0.49
N VAL A 36 -5.83 -1.69 -0.54
CA VAL A 36 -5.54 -0.26 -0.50
C VAL A 36 -6.17 0.45 -1.68
N VAL A 37 -6.84 1.56 -1.40
CA VAL A 37 -7.36 2.51 -2.39
C VAL A 37 -6.46 3.73 -2.37
N LEU A 38 -5.79 3.96 -3.49
CA LEU A 38 -4.94 5.12 -3.69
C LEU A 38 -5.70 6.12 -4.54
N CYS A 39 -5.55 7.39 -4.21
CA CYS A 39 -6.14 8.48 -4.98
C CYS A 39 -5.08 9.52 -5.31
N ARG A 40 -5.33 10.26 -6.38
CA ARG A 40 -4.56 11.41 -6.83
C ARG A 40 -5.54 12.53 -7.14
N GLU A 41 -5.42 13.63 -6.39
CA GLU A 41 -6.37 14.75 -6.46
C GLU A 41 -7.84 14.31 -6.31
N MET A 42 -8.63 14.30 -7.40
CA MET A 42 -10.03 13.87 -7.42
C MET A 42 -10.25 12.48 -8.07
N ILE A 43 -9.17 11.77 -8.40
CA ILE A 43 -9.25 10.48 -9.09
C ILE A 43 -8.75 9.38 -8.16
N CYS A 44 -9.61 8.41 -7.88
CA CYS A 44 -9.25 7.22 -7.13
C CYS A 44 -9.00 6.05 -8.08
N PHE A 45 -7.89 5.36 -7.85
CA PHE A 45 -7.55 4.13 -8.56
C PHE A 45 -8.41 2.98 -8.04
N ARG A 46 -8.45 1.88 -8.81
CA ARG A 46 -9.11 0.66 -8.34
C ARG A 46 -8.39 0.13 -7.10
N PRO A 47 -9.11 -0.49 -6.16
CA PRO A 47 -8.48 -1.11 -4.99
C PRO A 47 -7.40 -2.10 -5.42
N VAL A 48 -6.19 -1.92 -4.90
CA VAL A 48 -5.07 -2.85 -5.09
C VAL A 48 -5.10 -3.85 -3.94
N ARG A 49 -5.09 -5.14 -4.28
CA ARG A 49 -5.04 -6.24 -3.32
C ARG A 49 -3.67 -6.87 -3.37
N ILE A 50 -3.00 -6.93 -2.22
CA ILE A 50 -1.66 -7.48 -2.06
C ILE A 50 -1.73 -8.55 -1.01
N THR A 51 -1.39 -9.77 -1.39
CA THR A 51 -1.42 -10.94 -0.53
C THR A 51 -0.04 -11.20 0.07
N MET A 52 -0.01 -11.92 1.20
CA MET A 52 1.25 -12.34 1.83
C MET A 52 2.14 -13.23 0.95
N GLN A 53 1.61 -13.81 -0.12
CA GLN A 53 2.38 -14.61 -1.08
C GLN A 53 3.20 -13.73 -2.03
N GLU A 54 2.80 -12.47 -2.20
CA GLU A 54 3.45 -11.51 -3.10
C GLU A 54 4.46 -10.66 -2.33
N VAL A 55 4.05 -10.19 -1.15
CA VAL A 55 4.87 -9.35 -0.27
C VAL A 55 4.53 -9.68 1.17
N ASP A 56 5.53 -9.71 2.07
CA ASP A 56 5.24 -9.74 3.50
C ASP A 56 4.66 -8.39 3.95
N VAL A 57 3.35 -8.27 3.81
CA VAL A 57 2.58 -7.06 4.11
C VAL A 57 2.74 -6.65 5.57
N THR A 58 2.77 -7.60 6.50
CA THR A 58 2.83 -7.26 7.92
C THR A 58 4.21 -6.70 8.28
N ALA A 59 5.28 -7.33 7.80
CA ALA A 59 6.63 -6.80 7.95
C ALA A 59 6.79 -5.41 7.30
N ALA A 60 6.20 -5.18 6.13
CA ALA A 60 6.25 -3.88 5.45
C ALA A 60 5.55 -2.79 6.28
N LEU A 61 4.36 -3.09 6.80
CA LEU A 61 3.57 -2.16 7.62
C LEU A 61 4.14 -1.98 9.04
N ASP A 62 5.01 -2.89 9.49
CA ASP A 62 5.76 -2.76 10.75
C ASP A 62 7.09 -2.01 10.59
N GLY A 63 7.44 -1.57 9.36
CA GLY A 63 8.62 -0.74 9.11
C GLY A 63 9.87 -1.50 8.64
N GLN A 64 9.76 -2.78 8.27
CA GLN A 64 10.91 -3.54 7.78
C GLN A 64 11.30 -3.11 6.37
N ALA A 65 12.50 -2.52 6.22
CA ALA A 65 12.95 -1.89 4.98
C ALA A 65 12.84 -2.78 3.73
N GLU A 66 13.24 -4.05 3.79
CA GLU A 66 13.16 -4.95 2.64
C GLU A 66 11.71 -5.22 2.20
N ALA A 67 10.82 -5.46 3.18
CA ALA A 67 9.42 -5.69 2.92
C ALA A 67 8.72 -4.41 2.41
N GLN A 68 9.12 -3.25 2.93
CA GLN A 68 8.68 -1.94 2.45
C GLN A 68 9.08 -1.69 0.99
N HIS A 69 10.33 -1.98 0.62
CA HIS A 69 10.77 -1.88 -0.78
C HIS A 69 10.00 -2.82 -1.69
N ALA A 70 9.76 -4.07 -1.26
CA ALA A 70 8.96 -5.03 -2.01
C ALA A 70 7.51 -4.56 -2.18
N LEU A 71 6.89 -4.04 -1.12
CA LEU A 71 5.54 -3.48 -1.15
C LEU A 71 5.45 -2.29 -2.12
N GLN A 72 6.43 -1.39 -2.04
CA GLN A 72 6.51 -0.22 -2.91
C GLN A 72 6.66 -0.61 -4.38
N ALA A 73 7.53 -1.57 -4.68
CA ALA A 73 7.71 -2.08 -6.04
C ALA A 73 6.40 -2.70 -6.58
N HIS A 74 5.71 -3.49 -5.77
CA HIS A 74 4.44 -4.11 -6.14
C HIS A 74 3.35 -3.07 -6.40
N LEU A 75 3.20 -2.07 -5.51
CA LEU A 75 2.24 -0.98 -5.70
C LEU A 75 2.53 -0.17 -6.97
N ARG A 76 3.80 0.16 -7.25
CA ARG A 76 4.20 0.84 -8.50
C ARG A 76 3.82 0.02 -9.73
N GLN A 77 4.09 -1.28 -9.71
CA GLN A 77 3.74 -2.19 -10.81
C GLN A 77 2.23 -2.26 -11.02
N ALA A 78 1.45 -2.39 -9.95
CA ALA A 78 -0.01 -2.41 -10.00
C ALA A 78 -0.56 -1.12 -10.62
N MET A 79 -0.03 0.05 -10.23
CA MET A 79 -0.46 1.34 -10.77
C MET A 79 -0.08 1.53 -12.24
N HIS A 80 1.11 1.09 -12.67
CA HIS A 80 1.48 1.13 -14.08
C HIS A 80 0.61 0.22 -14.96
N GLY A 81 0.04 -0.85 -14.41
CA GLY A 81 -0.93 -1.70 -15.12
C GLY A 81 -2.34 -1.11 -15.23
N MET A 82 -2.61 0.04 -14.59
CA MET A 82 -3.92 0.69 -14.53
C MET A 82 -4.01 1.98 -15.38
N LEU A 83 -2.90 2.43 -15.98
CA LEU A 83 -2.82 3.50 -16.96
C LEU A 83 -2.92 2.94 -18.39
#